data_AF-A0A965AGZ4-F1
#
_entry.id   AF-A0A965AGZ4-F1
#
_cell.length_a   1.000
_cell.length_b   1.000
_cell.length_c   1.000
_cell.angle_alpha   90.00
_cell.angle_beta   90.00
_cell.angle_gamma   90.00
#
_symmetry.space_group_name_H-M   'P 1'
#
loop_
_entity.id
_entity.type
_entity.pdbx_description
1 polymer ?
#
loop_
_entity_poly.entity_id
_entity_poly.type
_entity_poly.pdbx_seq_one_letter_code
_entity_poly.pdbx_strand_id
1 'polypeptide(L)'
;MDVLRIATAGSVDDGKSTLIGRLLYETNSITSDKLEAIEKASLRKGIGFVDLSLLTDGLIAEREQGITIDVAHIYFNTPKRKFIIADTPGHVEYTRNMITGASKANASLILIDARKGIVEQTHRHFHIASLLRIPTVVVCINKMDLVQYDQKVFENIKSAFIHLVEKTEGYRPAVSFVPLSSLHGDNLTSLSDNTPWYKGTPLLETLETIKTGEERVNKASRMPVQYVVRPRSNEFHDFRAYAGRLSSGKLKVGDEVTALPSGRKSKITKLFQYQQELDEVKANQSFTLMLEDNIDISRGDMLVRTEEAPTLKNEFSAQCCWLNNANLSPENRLEGLCLFNPPLNNMATEIEHFRNLVSLSAADGKIDEAERIALAKIAYEKGIPLDRMNVMLNRATEYIYLIPQNMVEREKQLIDMIAFATVDGEFSKAELELITTVSEKLGFNKEELDGYLKNAGYQH
;
A
#
# COMPACT_ATOMS: atom_id res chain seq x y z
N MET A 1 -17.65 -2.33 -14.00
CA MET A 1 -17.32 -0.90 -14.04
C MET A 1 -15.93 -0.72 -13.49
N ASP A 2 -15.06 -0.05 -14.25
CA ASP A 2 -13.69 0.24 -13.88
C ASP A 2 -13.62 1.28 -12.73
N VAL A 3 -12.55 1.23 -11.94
CA VAL A 3 -12.35 2.05 -10.73
C VAL A 3 -11.12 2.94 -10.91
N LEU A 4 -11.30 4.25 -10.86
CA LEU A 4 -10.21 5.22 -10.82
C LEU A 4 -9.90 5.62 -9.37
N ARG A 5 -8.65 5.44 -8.95
CA ARG A 5 -8.15 5.97 -7.67
C ARG A 5 -7.48 7.31 -7.91
N ILE A 6 -7.91 8.32 -7.16
CA ILE A 6 -7.45 9.70 -7.29
C ILE A 6 -6.83 10.12 -5.97
N ALA A 7 -5.68 10.79 -6.01
CA ALA A 7 -5.13 11.52 -4.87
C ALA A 7 -5.27 13.03 -5.09
N THR A 8 -5.92 13.74 -4.16
CA THR A 8 -6.01 15.20 -4.21
C THR A 8 -4.83 15.82 -3.47
N ALA A 9 -4.24 16.85 -4.06
CA ALA A 9 -3.10 17.58 -3.51
C ALA A 9 -3.23 19.08 -3.84
N GLY A 10 -2.63 19.93 -3.03
CA GLY A 10 -2.74 21.39 -3.15
C GLY A 10 -2.47 22.07 -1.82
N SER A 11 -2.24 23.37 -1.84
CA SER A 11 -1.97 24.18 -0.65
C SER A 11 -3.17 24.24 0.30
N VAL A 12 -2.92 24.78 1.49
CA VAL A 12 -3.98 25.25 2.38
C VAL A 12 -4.72 26.37 1.65
N ASP A 13 -6.05 26.32 1.70
CA ASP A 13 -6.97 27.22 1.01
C ASP A 13 -7.04 27.12 -0.52
N ASP A 14 -6.37 26.18 -1.18
CA ASP A 14 -6.52 26.01 -2.65
C ASP A 14 -7.90 25.46 -3.06
N GLY A 15 -8.78 25.18 -2.09
CA GLY A 15 -10.17 24.77 -2.33
C GLY A 15 -10.34 23.28 -2.63
N LYS A 16 -9.49 22.41 -2.07
CA LYS A 16 -9.56 20.93 -2.19
C LYS A 16 -10.90 20.39 -1.68
N SER A 17 -11.22 20.68 -0.43
CA SER A 17 -12.47 20.32 0.24
C SER A 17 -13.69 20.78 -0.56
N THR A 18 -13.68 22.04 -1.00
CA THR A 18 -14.74 22.62 -1.83
C THR A 18 -14.87 21.91 -3.18
N LEU A 19 -13.76 21.57 -3.84
CA LEU A 19 -13.79 20.83 -5.12
C LEU A 19 -14.42 19.45 -4.95
N ILE A 20 -13.99 18.71 -3.91
CA ILE A 20 -14.52 17.37 -3.62
C ILE A 20 -16.01 17.47 -3.29
N GLY A 21 -16.40 18.38 -2.40
CA GLY A 21 -17.80 18.61 -2.04
C GLY A 21 -18.66 18.95 -3.25
N ARG A 22 -18.16 19.81 -4.14
CA ARG A 22 -18.87 20.17 -5.39
C ARG A 22 -18.98 19.00 -6.36
N LEU A 23 -17.94 18.19 -6.53
CA LEU A 23 -18.00 16.98 -7.35
C LEU A 23 -19.05 15.99 -6.81
N LEU A 24 -19.11 15.80 -5.49
CA LEU A 24 -20.11 14.93 -4.88
C LEU A 24 -21.54 15.46 -5.09
N TYR A 25 -21.71 16.78 -4.98
CA TYR A 25 -23.00 17.45 -5.21
C TYR A 25 -23.46 17.29 -6.66
N GLU A 26 -22.62 17.65 -7.62
CA GLU A 26 -22.94 17.62 -9.06
C GLU A 26 -23.15 16.19 -9.60
N THR A 27 -22.55 15.19 -8.97
CA THR A 27 -22.75 13.77 -9.34
C THR A 27 -23.95 13.14 -8.63
N ASN A 28 -24.73 13.89 -7.85
CA ASN A 28 -25.82 13.38 -7.01
C ASN A 28 -25.40 12.24 -6.08
N SER A 29 -24.14 12.27 -5.63
CA SER A 29 -23.57 11.24 -4.74
C SER A 29 -23.89 11.49 -3.27
N ILE A 30 -24.55 12.61 -2.96
CA ILE A 30 -24.93 13.02 -1.61
C ILE A 30 -26.42 12.76 -1.42
N THR A 31 -26.78 12.16 -0.26
CA THR A 31 -28.18 11.96 0.11
C THR A 31 -28.86 13.29 0.45
N SER A 32 -30.16 13.39 0.15
CA SER A 32 -30.99 14.58 0.45
C SER A 32 -30.83 15.06 1.89
N ASP A 33 -30.84 14.13 2.84
CA ASP A 33 -30.80 14.45 4.28
C ASP A 33 -29.46 15.07 4.69
N LYS A 34 -28.35 14.66 4.04
CA LYS A 34 -27.03 15.25 4.28
C LYS A 34 -26.96 16.65 3.70
N LEU A 35 -27.52 16.88 2.50
CA LEU A 35 -27.59 18.20 1.89
C LEU A 35 -28.37 19.19 2.76
N GLU A 36 -29.55 18.80 3.25
CA GLU A 36 -30.33 19.64 4.16
C GLU A 36 -29.59 19.99 5.44
N ALA A 37 -28.81 19.03 5.99
CA ALA A 37 -28.00 19.27 7.18
C ALA A 37 -26.90 20.32 6.92
N ILE A 38 -26.30 20.32 5.73
CA ILE A 38 -25.25 21.27 5.32
C ILE A 38 -25.84 22.64 5.05
N GLU A 39 -27.00 22.72 4.40
CA GLU A 39 -27.70 23.99 4.19
C GLU A 39 -28.01 24.66 5.53
N LYS A 40 -28.57 23.90 6.49
CA LYS A 40 -28.82 24.36 7.86
C LYS A 40 -27.54 24.79 8.57
N ALA A 41 -26.44 24.05 8.41
CA ALA A 41 -25.15 24.38 9.02
C ALA A 41 -24.52 25.66 8.41
N SER A 42 -24.62 25.82 7.09
CA SER A 42 -24.13 27.01 6.36
C SER A 42 -24.88 28.27 6.80
N LEU A 43 -26.22 28.17 6.89
CA LEU A 43 -27.09 29.22 7.42
C LEU A 43 -26.73 29.60 8.86
N ARG A 44 -26.47 28.62 9.74
CA ARG A 44 -26.03 28.88 11.13
C ARG A 44 -24.69 29.60 11.21
N LYS A 45 -23.77 29.35 10.27
CA LYS A 45 -22.48 30.06 10.16
C LYS A 45 -22.60 31.44 9.50
N GLY A 46 -23.80 31.86 9.08
CA GLY A 46 -24.04 33.14 8.41
C GLY A 46 -23.53 33.19 6.96
N ILE A 47 -23.30 32.03 6.34
CA ILE A 47 -22.85 31.92 4.95
C ILE A 47 -24.11 31.94 4.06
N GLY A 48 -24.18 32.88 3.12
CA GLY A 48 -25.35 33.08 2.24
C GLY A 48 -25.49 32.07 1.10
N PHE A 49 -24.64 31.04 1.06
CA PHE A 49 -24.65 29.97 0.07
C PHE A 49 -24.34 28.63 0.76
N VAL A 50 -24.66 27.52 0.08
CA VAL A 50 -24.41 26.17 0.60
C VAL A 50 -22.90 25.90 0.58
N ASP A 51 -22.29 25.83 1.76
CA ASP A 51 -20.86 25.58 1.89
C ASP A 51 -20.57 24.09 1.79
N LEU A 52 -20.24 23.64 0.58
CA LEU A 52 -19.95 22.24 0.29
C LEU A 52 -18.63 21.76 0.91
N SER A 53 -17.76 22.64 1.43
CA SER A 53 -16.59 22.16 2.19
C SER A 53 -17.02 21.42 3.46
N LEU A 54 -18.19 21.77 4.02
CA LEU A 54 -18.72 21.15 5.23
C LEU A 54 -18.98 19.64 5.09
N LEU A 55 -19.18 19.14 3.85
CA LEU A 55 -19.29 17.70 3.54
C LEU A 55 -18.02 16.94 3.90
N THR A 56 -16.90 17.53 3.50
CA THR A 56 -15.59 16.97 3.80
C THR A 56 -15.22 17.29 5.24
N ASP A 57 -15.60 18.47 5.76
CA ASP A 57 -15.28 18.94 7.12
C ASP A 57 -15.96 18.12 8.23
N GLY A 58 -17.09 17.45 7.96
CA GLY A 58 -17.69 16.48 8.90
C GLY A 58 -16.79 15.26 9.19
N LEU A 59 -15.93 14.86 8.24
CA LEU A 59 -14.85 13.89 8.45
C LEU A 59 -13.60 14.54 9.10
N ILE A 60 -13.60 15.87 9.25
CA ILE A 60 -12.57 16.71 9.86
C ILE A 60 -12.93 17.07 11.31
N ALA A 61 -14.19 17.05 11.71
CA ALA A 61 -14.60 17.40 13.08
C ALA A 61 -14.11 16.41 14.15
N GLU A 62 -13.87 15.13 13.82
CA GLU A 62 -13.12 14.20 14.69
C GLU A 62 -11.65 14.66 14.90
N ARG A 63 -11.12 15.47 13.98
CA ARG A 63 -9.72 15.93 13.94
C ARG A 63 -9.43 17.10 14.88
N GLU A 64 -10.44 17.84 15.36
CA GLU A 64 -10.26 18.83 16.45
C GLU A 64 -10.17 18.17 17.83
N GLN A 65 -10.54 16.88 17.96
CA GLN A 65 -10.49 16.12 19.22
C GLN A 65 -9.20 15.29 19.41
N GLY A 66 -8.19 15.46 18.53
CA GLY A 66 -6.85 14.90 18.74
C GLY A 66 -6.70 13.40 18.44
N ILE A 67 -7.57 12.80 17.62
CA ILE A 67 -7.46 11.41 17.17
C ILE A 67 -6.95 11.36 15.72
N THR A 68 -6.25 10.28 15.37
CA THR A 68 -5.34 10.04 14.25
C THR A 68 -5.70 10.66 12.88
N ILE A 69 -4.69 11.29 12.27
CA ILE A 69 -4.70 11.99 10.97
C ILE A 69 -4.59 10.98 9.81
N ASP A 70 -5.63 10.18 9.58
CA ASP A 70 -5.66 9.22 8.46
C ASP A 70 -6.20 9.82 7.15
N VAL A 71 -5.79 9.24 6.01
CA VAL A 71 -6.26 9.60 4.67
C VAL A 71 -7.73 9.19 4.52
N ALA A 72 -8.62 10.17 4.42
CA ALA A 72 -10.04 9.91 4.19
C ALA A 72 -10.24 9.40 2.76
N HIS A 73 -10.97 8.29 2.62
CA HIS A 73 -11.35 7.73 1.33
C HIS A 73 -12.82 8.06 1.04
N ILE A 74 -13.04 8.85 -0.01
CA ILE A 74 -14.35 9.27 -0.46
C ILE A 74 -14.70 8.49 -1.72
N TYR A 75 -15.92 7.93 -1.74
CA TYR A 75 -16.39 7.08 -2.83
C TYR A 75 -17.52 7.79 -3.57
N PHE A 76 -17.43 7.82 -4.89
CA PHE A 76 -18.52 8.27 -5.74
C PHE A 76 -18.53 7.53 -7.06
N ASN A 77 -19.61 7.63 -7.81
CA ASN A 77 -19.71 7.01 -9.12
C ASN A 77 -20.40 7.94 -10.11
N THR A 78 -20.16 7.68 -11.39
CA THR A 78 -20.95 8.20 -12.50
C THR A 78 -21.55 7.00 -13.23
N PRO A 79 -22.47 7.22 -14.19
CA PRO A 79 -22.96 6.14 -15.06
C PRO A 79 -21.83 5.41 -15.82
N LYS A 80 -20.67 6.07 -16.04
CA LYS A 80 -19.55 5.49 -16.78
C LYS A 80 -18.51 4.80 -15.89
N ARG A 81 -18.26 5.30 -14.67
CA ARG A 81 -17.09 4.88 -13.88
C ARG A 81 -17.27 5.05 -12.37
N LYS A 82 -16.54 4.23 -11.60
CA LYS A 82 -16.43 4.37 -10.13
C LYS A 82 -15.15 5.11 -9.76
N PHE A 83 -15.23 5.92 -8.71
CA PHE A 83 -14.12 6.75 -8.26
C PHE A 83 -13.86 6.58 -6.76
N ILE A 84 -12.58 6.60 -6.40
CA ILE A 84 -12.11 6.62 -5.02
C ILE A 84 -11.15 7.81 -4.89
N ILE A 85 -11.51 8.81 -4.09
CA ILE A 85 -10.67 9.96 -3.78
C ILE A 85 -10.01 9.73 -2.43
N ALA A 86 -8.69 9.70 -2.41
CA ALA A 86 -7.88 9.83 -1.20
C ALA A 86 -7.66 11.33 -0.94
N ASP A 87 -8.31 11.87 0.09
CA ASP A 87 -8.12 13.25 0.51
C ASP A 87 -6.85 13.35 1.37
N THR A 88 -5.81 13.95 0.80
CA THR A 88 -4.52 14.09 1.48
C THR A 88 -4.36 15.50 2.06
N PRO A 89 -3.97 15.66 3.34
CA PRO A 89 -3.82 16.98 3.95
C PRO A 89 -2.74 17.80 3.24
N GLY A 90 -3.00 19.10 3.02
CA GLY A 90 -2.11 19.98 2.25
C GLY A 90 -1.01 20.70 3.03
N HIS A 91 -0.75 20.33 4.28
CA HIS A 91 0.25 21.01 5.13
C HIS A 91 1.60 20.27 5.08
N VAL A 92 2.68 21.03 5.26
CA VAL A 92 4.08 20.58 5.07
C VAL A 92 4.43 19.35 5.90
N GLU A 93 3.90 19.29 7.13
CA GLU A 93 4.11 18.20 8.09
C GLU A 93 3.39 16.89 7.69
N TYR A 94 2.52 16.90 6.67
CA TYR A 94 1.69 15.75 6.27
C TYR A 94 2.09 15.12 4.95
N THR A 95 3.31 15.39 4.49
CA THR A 95 3.92 14.74 3.30
C THR A 95 3.82 13.20 3.37
N ARG A 96 3.92 12.62 4.59
CA ARG A 96 3.75 11.17 4.83
C ARG A 96 2.37 10.67 4.41
N ASN A 97 1.32 11.42 4.72
CA ASN A 97 -0.06 11.03 4.41
C ASN A 97 -0.34 11.15 2.91
N MET A 98 0.24 12.16 2.25
CA MET A 98 0.20 12.24 0.79
C MET A 98 0.87 11.01 0.16
N ILE A 99 2.04 10.60 0.65
CA ILE A 99 2.74 9.42 0.12
C ILE A 99 1.89 8.16 0.29
N THR A 100 1.33 7.92 1.48
CA THR A 100 0.48 6.76 1.74
C THR A 100 -0.78 6.78 0.87
N GLY A 101 -1.50 7.91 0.80
CA GLY A 101 -2.74 8.06 0.02
C GLY A 101 -2.53 8.00 -1.49
N ALA A 102 -1.41 8.54 -1.97
CA ALA A 102 -1.10 8.61 -3.40
C ALA A 102 -0.40 7.34 -3.94
N SER A 103 0.13 6.47 -3.08
CA SER A 103 0.85 5.24 -3.46
C SER A 103 0.08 4.29 -4.38
N LYS A 104 -1.25 4.31 -4.32
CA LYS A 104 -2.15 3.48 -5.15
C LYS A 104 -2.96 4.30 -6.16
N ALA A 105 -2.68 5.60 -6.28
CA ALA A 105 -3.44 6.49 -7.15
C ALA A 105 -3.11 6.22 -8.63
N ASN A 106 -4.16 6.30 -9.45
CA ASN A 106 -4.05 6.27 -10.91
C ASN A 106 -3.92 7.68 -11.48
N ALA A 107 -4.48 8.67 -10.78
CA ALA A 107 -4.36 10.07 -11.12
C ALA A 107 -4.12 10.93 -9.88
N SER A 108 -3.40 12.04 -10.02
CA SER A 108 -3.27 13.07 -8.99
C SER A 108 -3.94 14.35 -9.44
N LEU A 109 -4.84 14.90 -8.61
CA LEU A 109 -5.43 16.22 -8.82
C LEU A 109 -4.61 17.24 -8.03
N ILE A 110 -3.85 18.09 -8.72
CA ILE A 110 -3.09 19.16 -8.08
C ILE A 110 -3.86 20.46 -8.25
N LEU A 111 -4.42 20.97 -7.16
CA LEU A 111 -5.10 22.26 -7.14
C LEU A 111 -4.09 23.39 -6.97
N ILE A 112 -4.35 24.49 -7.69
CA ILE A 112 -3.57 25.73 -7.64
C ILE A 112 -4.55 26.90 -7.57
N ASP A 113 -4.44 27.76 -6.55
CA ASP A 113 -5.18 29.02 -6.49
C ASP A 113 -4.67 29.98 -7.59
N ALA A 114 -5.54 30.36 -8.53
CA ALA A 114 -5.20 31.22 -9.67
C ALA A 114 -4.60 32.57 -9.27
N ARG A 115 -4.91 33.08 -8.06
CA ARG A 115 -4.36 34.34 -7.54
C ARG A 115 -2.91 34.20 -7.09
N LYS A 116 -2.55 33.01 -6.58
CA LYS A 116 -1.22 32.72 -6.03
C LYS A 116 -0.28 32.18 -7.11
N GLY A 117 -0.82 31.43 -8.07
CA GLY A 117 -0.03 30.68 -9.04
C GLY A 117 0.75 29.54 -8.37
N ILE A 118 1.89 29.16 -8.95
CA ILE A 118 2.68 28.03 -8.45
C ILE A 118 3.38 28.42 -7.15
N VAL A 119 3.17 27.60 -6.12
CA VAL A 119 3.81 27.74 -4.80
C VAL A 119 4.70 26.53 -4.51
N GLU A 120 5.53 26.64 -3.47
CA GLU A 120 6.45 25.56 -3.07
C GLU A 120 5.73 24.22 -2.84
N GLN A 121 4.52 24.23 -2.28
CA GLN A 121 3.71 23.03 -2.09
C GLN A 121 3.29 22.39 -3.42
N THR A 122 3.02 23.18 -4.46
CA THR A 122 2.75 22.67 -5.82
C THR A 122 3.95 21.89 -6.34
N HIS A 123 5.17 22.44 -6.17
CA HIS A 123 6.40 21.73 -6.52
C HIS A 123 6.51 20.41 -5.77
N ARG A 124 6.35 20.42 -4.45
CA ARG A 124 6.46 19.21 -3.62
C ARG A 124 5.45 18.13 -4.03
N HIS A 125 4.19 18.50 -4.22
CA HIS A 125 3.13 17.57 -4.61
C HIS A 125 3.38 16.96 -5.99
N PHE A 126 3.85 17.75 -6.96
CA PHE A 126 4.21 17.24 -8.27
C PHE A 126 5.39 16.26 -8.21
N HIS A 127 6.43 16.59 -7.44
CA HIS A 127 7.59 15.70 -7.27
C HIS A 127 7.19 14.38 -6.58
N ILE A 128 6.31 14.42 -5.58
CA ILE A 128 5.78 13.19 -4.94
C ILE A 128 4.98 12.36 -5.95
N ALA A 129 4.11 12.98 -6.74
CA ALA A 129 3.35 12.27 -7.76
C ALA A 129 4.25 11.62 -8.83
N SER A 130 5.30 12.33 -9.26
CA SER A 130 6.34 11.82 -10.16
C SER A 130 7.12 10.65 -9.54
N LEU A 131 7.57 10.80 -8.28
CA LEU A 131 8.33 9.79 -7.55
C LEU A 131 7.53 8.50 -7.32
N LEU A 132 6.24 8.63 -7.01
CA LEU A 132 5.30 7.50 -6.88
C LEU A 132 4.85 6.94 -8.24
N ARG A 133 5.30 7.52 -9.34
CA ARG A 133 4.99 7.13 -10.72
C ARG A 133 3.49 7.10 -11.00
N ILE A 134 2.75 8.09 -10.48
CA ILE A 134 1.33 8.26 -10.77
C ILE A 134 1.20 8.61 -12.27
N PRO A 135 0.48 7.82 -13.09
CA PRO A 135 0.51 8.00 -14.54
C PRO A 135 0.01 9.34 -15.06
N THR A 136 -1.01 9.88 -14.39
CA THR A 136 -1.70 11.10 -14.84
C THR A 136 -1.75 12.13 -13.72
N VAL A 137 -1.41 13.37 -14.05
CA VAL A 137 -1.59 14.54 -13.18
C VAL A 137 -2.55 15.49 -13.86
N VAL A 138 -3.63 15.85 -13.18
CA VAL A 138 -4.55 16.89 -13.65
C VAL A 138 -4.33 18.10 -12.76
N VAL A 139 -3.88 19.19 -13.37
CA VAL A 139 -3.66 20.48 -12.71
C VAL A 139 -4.95 21.28 -12.78
N CYS A 140 -5.58 21.44 -11.63
CA CYS A 140 -6.81 22.19 -11.45
C CYS A 140 -6.47 23.62 -11.05
N ILE A 141 -6.52 24.56 -12.00
CA ILE A 141 -6.30 25.98 -11.71
C ILE A 141 -7.63 26.54 -11.19
N ASN A 142 -7.75 26.56 -9.87
CA ASN A 142 -8.97 26.87 -9.14
C ASN A 142 -9.09 28.37 -8.84
N LYS A 143 -10.29 28.82 -8.47
CA LYS A 143 -10.64 30.21 -8.14
C LYS A 143 -10.48 31.16 -9.32
N MET A 144 -10.76 30.69 -10.53
CA MET A 144 -10.75 31.53 -11.72
C MET A 144 -11.75 32.70 -11.63
N ASP A 145 -12.83 32.55 -10.85
CA ASP A 145 -13.79 33.61 -10.55
C ASP A 145 -13.14 34.85 -9.91
N LEU A 146 -12.15 34.65 -9.03
CA LEU A 146 -11.46 35.74 -8.34
C LEU A 146 -10.47 36.50 -9.23
N VAL A 147 -10.12 35.93 -10.38
CA VAL A 147 -9.29 36.58 -11.40
C VAL A 147 -10.10 36.86 -12.67
N GLN A 148 -11.43 36.94 -12.55
CA GLN A 148 -12.36 37.27 -13.63
C GLN A 148 -12.19 36.38 -14.87
N TYR A 149 -11.83 35.11 -14.65
CA TYR A 149 -11.61 34.11 -15.69
C TYR A 149 -10.58 34.52 -16.76
N ASP A 150 -9.56 35.32 -16.38
CA ASP A 150 -8.52 35.80 -17.29
C ASP A 150 -7.69 34.64 -17.90
N GLN A 151 -7.74 34.53 -19.23
CA GLN A 151 -6.97 33.57 -20.01
C GLN A 151 -5.45 33.70 -19.79
N LYS A 152 -4.94 34.93 -19.61
CA LYS A 152 -3.51 35.18 -19.43
C LYS A 152 -3.01 34.58 -18.12
N VAL A 153 -3.80 34.69 -17.05
CA VAL A 153 -3.45 34.09 -15.75
C VAL A 153 -3.35 32.57 -15.89
N PHE A 154 -4.33 31.94 -16.55
CA PHE A 154 -4.30 30.50 -16.83
C PHE A 154 -3.07 30.08 -17.64
N GLU A 155 -2.79 30.74 -18.77
CA GLU A 155 -1.68 30.37 -19.64
C GLU A 155 -0.30 30.62 -18.96
N ASN A 156 -0.19 31.65 -18.12
CA ASN A 156 1.02 31.89 -17.33
C ASN A 156 1.28 30.76 -16.33
N ILE A 157 0.26 30.34 -15.57
CA ILE A 157 0.38 29.24 -14.60
C ILE A 157 0.68 27.93 -15.32
N LYS A 158 -0.04 27.64 -16.41
CA LYS A 158 0.18 26.45 -17.24
C LYS A 158 1.61 26.40 -17.79
N SER A 159 2.11 27.50 -18.34
CA SER A 159 3.49 27.58 -18.86
C SER A 159 4.53 27.37 -17.76
N ALA A 160 4.33 28.00 -16.60
CA ALA A 160 5.22 27.81 -15.45
C ALA A 160 5.21 26.35 -14.94
N PHE A 161 4.07 25.67 -15.01
CA PHE A 161 3.95 24.27 -14.58
C PHE A 161 4.57 23.32 -15.60
N ILE A 162 4.40 23.57 -16.90
CA ILE A 162 5.08 22.80 -17.94
C ILE A 162 6.60 22.88 -17.76
N HIS A 163 7.13 24.07 -17.48
CA HIS A 163 8.55 24.23 -17.20
C HIS A 163 9.01 23.50 -15.92
N LEU A 164 8.15 23.39 -14.90
CA LEU A 164 8.39 22.52 -13.75
C LEU A 164 8.50 21.04 -14.17
N VAL A 165 7.56 20.55 -14.98
CA VAL A 165 7.55 19.17 -15.50
C VAL A 165 8.82 18.88 -16.30
N GLU A 166 9.27 19.83 -17.12
CA GLU A 166 10.48 19.72 -17.94
C GLU A 166 11.77 19.66 -17.11
N LYS A 167 11.80 20.35 -15.96
CA LYS A 167 12.93 20.35 -15.02
C LYS A 167 12.97 19.13 -14.10
N THR A 168 11.86 18.41 -13.94
CA THR A 168 11.84 17.21 -13.11
C THR A 168 12.60 16.07 -13.80
N GLU A 169 13.58 15.54 -13.07
CA GLU A 169 14.34 14.34 -13.44
C GLU A 169 13.54 13.07 -13.10
N GLY A 170 13.68 12.03 -13.93
CA GLY A 170 13.02 10.75 -13.71
C GLY A 170 11.66 10.63 -14.42
N TYR A 171 10.65 10.12 -13.71
CA TYR A 171 9.35 9.79 -14.30
C TYR A 171 8.49 11.03 -14.55
N ARG A 172 8.04 11.23 -15.79
CA ARG A 172 7.18 12.35 -16.17
C ARG A 172 5.76 11.87 -16.40
N PRO A 173 4.80 12.22 -15.53
CA PRO A 173 3.41 11.86 -15.73
C PRO A 173 2.82 12.63 -16.92
N ALA A 174 1.74 12.10 -17.50
CA ALA A 174 0.93 12.85 -18.44
C ALA A 174 0.20 13.97 -17.69
N VAL A 175 0.38 15.23 -18.11
CA VAL A 175 -0.20 16.40 -17.43
C VAL A 175 -1.30 17.03 -18.27
N SER A 176 -2.45 17.29 -17.66
CA SER A 176 -3.54 18.07 -18.25
C SER A 176 -3.91 19.25 -17.35
N PHE A 177 -4.49 20.31 -17.92
CA PHE A 177 -4.81 21.55 -17.21
C PHE A 177 -6.29 21.87 -17.37
N VAL A 178 -6.96 22.18 -16.27
CA VAL A 178 -8.38 22.56 -16.27
C VAL A 178 -8.52 23.87 -15.47
N PRO A 179 -8.95 24.98 -16.09
CA PRO A 179 -9.35 26.19 -15.37
C PRO A 179 -10.70 25.94 -14.73
N LEU A 180 -10.86 26.14 -13.43
CA LEU A 180 -12.14 25.87 -12.75
C LEU A 180 -12.44 26.85 -11.61
N SER A 181 -13.70 26.86 -11.19
CA SER A 181 -14.12 27.43 -9.92
C SER A 181 -14.88 26.36 -9.14
N SER A 182 -14.28 25.84 -8.07
CA SER A 182 -14.95 24.86 -7.21
C SER A 182 -16.21 25.42 -6.55
N LEU A 183 -16.26 26.74 -6.31
CA LEU A 183 -17.39 27.40 -5.67
C LEU A 183 -18.59 27.49 -6.62
N HIS A 184 -18.36 27.91 -7.86
CA HIS A 184 -19.42 28.15 -8.84
C HIS A 184 -19.73 26.93 -9.72
N GLY A 185 -18.82 25.95 -9.79
CA GLY A 185 -18.98 24.74 -10.61
C GLY A 185 -18.42 24.86 -12.03
N ASP A 186 -17.75 25.97 -12.37
CA ASP A 186 -17.21 26.19 -13.72
C ASP A 186 -16.21 25.11 -14.13
N ASN A 187 -16.42 24.50 -15.31
CA ASN A 187 -15.57 23.45 -15.89
C ASN A 187 -15.41 22.18 -15.03
N LEU A 188 -16.31 21.94 -14.05
CA LEU A 188 -16.32 20.68 -13.29
C LEU A 188 -17.00 19.55 -14.08
N THR A 189 -18.31 19.67 -14.32
CA THR A 189 -19.12 18.66 -15.00
C THR A 189 -19.43 19.02 -16.44
N SER A 190 -19.54 20.32 -16.72
CA SER A 190 -19.79 20.89 -18.05
C SER A 190 -18.85 22.08 -18.29
N LEU A 191 -18.67 22.46 -19.55
CA LEU A 191 -17.88 23.64 -19.90
C LEU A 191 -18.60 24.91 -19.47
N SER A 192 -17.84 25.86 -18.93
CA SER A 192 -18.36 27.14 -18.47
C SER A 192 -18.37 28.19 -19.58
N ASP A 193 -19.48 28.93 -19.66
CA ASP A 193 -19.62 30.13 -20.48
C ASP A 193 -18.69 31.27 -20.05
N ASN A 194 -18.21 31.25 -18.80
CA ASN A 194 -17.23 32.22 -18.29
C ASN A 194 -15.82 32.02 -18.86
N THR A 195 -15.54 30.85 -19.44
CA THR A 195 -14.24 30.52 -20.05
C THR A 195 -14.39 30.09 -21.52
N PRO A 196 -14.93 30.94 -22.42
CA PRO A 196 -15.17 30.56 -23.81
C PRO A 196 -13.88 30.28 -24.59
N TRP A 197 -12.75 30.78 -24.09
CA TRP A 197 -11.40 30.55 -24.59
C TRP A 197 -10.84 29.16 -24.25
N TYR A 198 -11.36 28.47 -23.22
CA TYR A 198 -10.93 27.13 -22.85
C TYR A 198 -11.58 26.10 -23.79
N LYS A 199 -10.75 25.36 -24.54
CA LYS A 199 -11.19 24.34 -25.51
C LYS A 199 -10.92 22.90 -25.07
N GLY A 200 -10.51 22.72 -23.80
CA GLY A 200 -10.30 21.39 -23.23
C GLY A 200 -11.62 20.75 -22.79
N THR A 201 -11.53 19.66 -22.05
CA THR A 201 -12.68 18.95 -21.46
C THR A 201 -12.92 19.41 -20.02
N PRO A 202 -14.16 19.31 -19.50
CA PRO A 202 -14.44 19.47 -18.08
C PRO A 202 -13.66 18.46 -17.23
N LEU A 203 -13.50 18.76 -15.94
CA LEU A 203 -12.76 17.91 -15.01
C LEU A 203 -13.33 16.48 -14.93
N LEU A 204 -14.66 16.34 -14.80
CA LEU A 204 -15.30 15.03 -14.65
C LEU A 204 -15.11 14.16 -15.88
N GLU A 205 -15.28 14.72 -17.08
CA GLU A 205 -15.05 13.99 -18.33
C GLU A 205 -13.57 13.60 -18.50
N THR A 206 -12.65 14.50 -18.12
CA THR A 206 -11.23 14.19 -18.07
C THR A 206 -10.97 12.99 -17.16
N LEU A 207 -11.56 12.95 -15.97
CA LEU A 207 -11.44 11.83 -15.03
C LEU A 207 -12.08 10.53 -15.56
N GLU A 208 -13.21 10.62 -16.28
CA GLU A 208 -13.86 9.45 -16.88
C GLU A 208 -13.02 8.80 -17.99
N THR A 209 -12.21 9.58 -18.70
CA THR A 209 -11.44 9.13 -19.88
C THR A 209 -10.03 8.60 -19.53
N ILE A 210 -9.52 8.85 -18.31
CA ILE A 210 -8.20 8.37 -17.89
C ILE A 210 -8.15 6.84 -17.96
N LYS A 211 -7.26 6.29 -18.78
CA LYS A 211 -7.10 4.83 -18.91
C LYS A 211 -6.42 4.24 -17.67
N THR A 212 -7.02 3.22 -17.08
CA THR A 212 -6.42 2.42 -15.99
C THR A 212 -5.93 1.09 -16.54
N GLY A 213 -4.76 0.62 -16.08
CA GLY A 213 -4.32 -0.76 -16.29
C GLY A 213 -3.74 -1.13 -17.66
N GLU A 214 -4.08 -0.44 -18.76
CA GLU A 214 -3.58 -0.77 -20.11
C GLU A 214 -2.04 -0.75 -20.22
N GLU A 215 -1.38 0.21 -19.56
CA GLU A 215 0.09 0.29 -19.56
C GLU A 215 0.78 -0.96 -19.03
N ARG A 216 0.18 -1.65 -18.05
CA ARG A 216 0.82 -2.81 -17.44
C ARG A 216 0.79 -4.02 -18.36
N VAL A 217 -0.24 -4.15 -19.20
CA VAL A 217 -0.39 -5.29 -20.13
C VAL A 217 0.69 -5.28 -21.21
N ASN A 218 1.11 -4.09 -21.66
CA ASN A 218 2.14 -3.93 -22.69
C ASN A 218 3.58 -3.90 -22.14
N LYS A 219 3.77 -4.07 -20.84
CA LYS A 219 5.10 -4.16 -20.19
C LYS A 219 5.60 -5.62 -20.17
N ALA A 220 6.88 -5.81 -19.87
CA ALA A 220 7.48 -7.12 -19.68
C ALA A 220 6.72 -7.94 -18.61
N SER A 221 6.60 -9.25 -18.82
CA SER A 221 5.85 -10.12 -17.92
C SER A 221 6.56 -10.32 -16.59
N ARG A 222 5.84 -10.11 -15.49
CA ARG A 222 6.37 -10.24 -14.13
C ARG A 222 5.32 -10.95 -13.27
N MET A 223 5.53 -12.23 -12.99
CA MET A 223 4.66 -13.00 -12.12
C MET A 223 5.43 -13.39 -10.84
N PRO A 224 5.26 -12.64 -9.73
CA PRO A 224 5.72 -13.12 -8.44
C PRO A 224 4.90 -14.35 -8.04
N VAL A 225 5.58 -15.42 -7.67
CA VAL A 225 4.98 -16.66 -7.17
C VAL A 225 4.54 -16.42 -5.73
N GLN A 226 3.25 -16.57 -5.48
CA GLN A 226 2.65 -16.34 -4.16
C GLN A 226 2.45 -17.65 -3.42
N TYR A 227 2.18 -18.73 -4.14
CA TYR A 227 1.92 -20.04 -3.55
C TYR A 227 2.26 -21.17 -4.53
N VAL A 228 2.77 -22.28 -4.00
CA VAL A 228 3.03 -23.52 -4.76
C VAL A 228 1.92 -24.50 -4.43
N VAL A 229 1.09 -24.80 -5.43
CA VAL A 229 -0.04 -25.72 -5.30
C VAL A 229 0.47 -27.15 -5.48
N ARG A 230 0.40 -27.93 -4.40
CA ARG A 230 0.68 -29.37 -4.36
C ARG A 230 -0.40 -30.07 -3.54
N PRO A 231 -1.44 -30.63 -4.18
CA PRO A 231 -2.43 -31.44 -3.49
C PRO A 231 -1.76 -32.67 -2.87
N ARG A 232 -1.94 -32.87 -1.57
CA ARG A 232 -1.46 -34.09 -0.89
C ARG A 232 -2.50 -35.22 -1.00
N SER A 233 -2.97 -35.49 -2.21
CA SER A 233 -3.91 -36.58 -2.48
C SER A 233 -3.31 -37.59 -3.45
N ASN A 234 -3.68 -38.85 -3.29
CA ASN A 234 -3.21 -39.93 -4.15
C ASN A 234 -3.61 -39.75 -5.62
N GLU A 235 -4.70 -39.02 -5.90
CA GLU A 235 -5.15 -38.72 -7.27
C GLU A 235 -4.28 -37.68 -7.99
N PHE A 236 -3.56 -36.83 -7.25
CA PHE A 236 -2.79 -35.70 -7.80
C PHE A 236 -1.34 -35.70 -7.32
N HIS A 237 -0.75 -36.89 -7.19
CA HIS A 237 0.60 -37.07 -6.62
C HIS A 237 1.68 -36.21 -7.31
N ASP A 238 1.59 -36.06 -8.64
CA ASP A 238 2.58 -35.33 -9.44
C ASP A 238 2.10 -33.91 -9.82
N PHE A 239 0.98 -33.45 -9.25
CA PHE A 239 0.45 -32.13 -9.57
C PHE A 239 1.28 -31.04 -8.88
N ARG A 240 2.00 -30.26 -9.69
CA ARG A 240 2.71 -29.06 -9.26
C ARG A 240 2.27 -27.88 -10.10
N ALA A 241 1.70 -26.89 -9.44
CA ALA A 241 1.34 -25.63 -10.09
C ALA A 241 1.74 -24.44 -9.23
N TYR A 242 1.86 -23.27 -9.86
CA TYR A 242 2.33 -22.05 -9.23
C TYR A 242 1.24 -21.00 -9.32
N ALA A 243 0.76 -20.54 -8.17
CA ALA A 243 -0.28 -19.53 -8.08
C ALA A 243 0.33 -18.15 -7.80
N GLY A 244 -0.21 -17.14 -8.46
CA GLY A 244 0.21 -15.76 -8.28
C GLY A 244 -0.65 -14.79 -9.05
N ARG A 245 -0.34 -13.51 -8.91
CA ARG A 245 -0.98 -12.43 -9.66
C ARG A 245 0.00 -11.86 -10.66
N LEU A 246 -0.38 -11.80 -11.93
CA LEU A 246 0.49 -11.22 -12.96
C LEU A 246 0.62 -9.71 -12.71
N SER A 247 1.83 -9.23 -12.39
CA SER A 247 2.04 -7.82 -12.02
C SER A 247 2.11 -6.90 -13.24
N SER A 248 2.65 -7.42 -14.35
CA SER A 248 2.74 -6.77 -15.66
C SER A 248 2.84 -7.82 -16.76
N GLY A 249 2.59 -7.39 -17.99
CA GLY A 249 2.65 -8.18 -19.20
C GLY A 249 1.45 -9.09 -19.42
N LYS A 250 1.69 -10.10 -20.26
CA LYS A 250 0.78 -11.19 -20.59
C LYS A 250 1.58 -12.49 -20.64
N LEU A 251 0.98 -13.60 -20.24
CA LEU A 251 1.55 -14.93 -20.38
C LEU A 251 0.56 -15.82 -21.12
N LYS A 252 1.06 -16.68 -21.99
CA LYS A 252 0.27 -17.65 -22.75
C LYS A 252 0.72 -19.06 -22.50
N VAL A 253 -0.18 -20.01 -22.70
CA VAL A 253 0.20 -21.42 -22.83
C VAL A 253 1.22 -21.55 -23.97
N GLY A 254 2.33 -22.21 -23.68
CA GLY A 254 3.44 -22.39 -24.60
C GLY A 254 4.55 -21.33 -24.53
N ASP A 255 4.39 -20.25 -23.74
CA ASP A 255 5.47 -19.29 -23.54
C ASP A 255 6.66 -19.95 -22.81
N GLU A 256 7.88 -19.67 -23.26
CA GLU A 256 9.10 -19.96 -22.50
C GLU A 256 9.26 -18.96 -21.35
N VAL A 257 9.45 -19.50 -20.14
CA VAL A 257 9.61 -18.72 -18.92
C VAL A 257 10.88 -19.08 -18.18
N THR A 258 11.45 -18.08 -17.52
CA THR A 258 12.60 -18.22 -16.64
C THR A 258 12.15 -17.97 -15.20
N ALA A 259 12.53 -18.87 -14.29
CA ALA A 259 12.38 -18.68 -12.85
C ALA A 259 13.58 -17.90 -12.29
N LEU A 260 13.30 -16.84 -11.54
CA LEU A 260 14.30 -16.01 -10.87
C LEU A 260 14.17 -16.18 -9.34
N PRO A 261 15.28 -16.23 -8.60
CA PRO A 261 16.65 -15.93 -9.05
C PRO A 261 17.42 -17.12 -9.67
N SER A 262 16.86 -18.34 -9.66
CA SER A 262 17.58 -19.57 -10.05
C SER A 262 18.07 -19.61 -11.51
N GLY A 263 17.44 -18.83 -12.40
CA GLY A 263 17.76 -18.76 -13.83
C GLY A 263 17.28 -19.97 -14.65
N ARG A 264 16.57 -20.92 -14.03
CA ARG A 264 16.07 -22.12 -14.73
C ARG A 264 14.95 -21.75 -15.69
N LYS A 265 14.98 -22.36 -16.87
CA LYS A 265 13.96 -22.18 -17.92
C LYS A 265 12.98 -23.34 -17.91
N SER A 266 11.76 -23.07 -18.31
CA SER A 266 10.74 -24.07 -18.63
C SER A 266 9.68 -23.45 -19.55
N LYS A 267 8.63 -24.22 -19.88
CA LYS A 267 7.53 -23.79 -20.73
C LYS A 267 6.20 -23.89 -19.99
N ILE A 268 5.31 -22.92 -20.22
CA ILE A 268 3.96 -22.97 -19.64
C ILE A 268 3.14 -24.04 -20.35
N THR A 269 2.65 -25.03 -19.61
CA THR A 269 1.79 -26.10 -20.15
C THR A 269 0.31 -25.80 -20.00
N LYS A 270 -0.09 -25.21 -18.87
CA LYS A 270 -1.48 -24.85 -18.59
C LYS A 270 -1.59 -23.59 -17.76
N LEU A 271 -2.67 -22.84 -17.96
CA LEU A 271 -3.08 -21.72 -17.14
C LEU A 271 -4.50 -21.97 -16.63
N PHE A 272 -4.74 -21.68 -15.35
CA PHE A 272 -6.03 -21.85 -14.70
C PHE A 272 -6.45 -20.57 -14.01
N GLN A 273 -7.72 -20.23 -14.13
CA GLN A 273 -8.37 -19.25 -13.27
C GLN A 273 -9.62 -19.88 -12.67
N TYR A 274 -9.58 -20.09 -11.36
CA TYR A 274 -10.59 -20.89 -10.65
C TYR A 274 -10.70 -22.30 -11.24
N GLN A 275 -11.86 -22.67 -11.80
CA GLN A 275 -12.12 -23.98 -12.41
C GLN A 275 -11.99 -23.96 -13.94
N GLN A 276 -11.54 -22.85 -14.53
CA GLN A 276 -11.44 -22.69 -15.98
C GLN A 276 -9.98 -22.69 -16.45
N GLU A 277 -9.70 -23.45 -17.50
CA GLU A 277 -8.45 -23.33 -18.25
C GLU A 277 -8.47 -22.08 -19.13
N LEU A 278 -7.33 -21.39 -19.23
CA LEU A 278 -7.15 -20.17 -20.02
C LEU A 278 -6.00 -20.37 -21.01
N ASP A 279 -6.11 -19.75 -22.20
CA ASP A 279 -5.01 -19.70 -23.16
C ASP A 279 -4.03 -18.55 -22.86
N GLU A 280 -4.53 -17.47 -22.26
CA GLU A 280 -3.79 -16.25 -21.98
C GLU A 280 -4.23 -15.64 -20.65
N VAL A 281 -3.27 -15.12 -19.88
CA VAL A 281 -3.49 -14.26 -18.71
C VAL A 281 -2.82 -12.90 -18.91
N LYS A 282 -3.47 -11.85 -18.41
CA LYS A 282 -3.05 -10.45 -18.52
C LYS A 282 -2.76 -9.86 -17.14
N ALA A 283 -1.99 -8.78 -17.12
CA ALA A 283 -1.65 -8.06 -15.90
C ALA A 283 -2.88 -7.80 -15.01
N ASN A 284 -2.67 -7.86 -13.70
CA ASN A 284 -3.64 -7.77 -12.61
C ASN A 284 -4.60 -8.96 -12.44
N GLN A 285 -4.51 -10.02 -13.25
CA GLN A 285 -5.26 -11.26 -13.03
C GLN A 285 -4.52 -12.22 -12.09
N SER A 286 -5.26 -12.85 -11.18
CA SER A 286 -4.78 -13.96 -10.36
C SER A 286 -5.09 -15.27 -11.07
N PHE A 287 -4.11 -16.16 -11.11
CA PHE A 287 -4.16 -17.40 -11.86
C PHE A 287 -3.18 -18.43 -11.27
N THR A 288 -3.30 -19.66 -11.74
CA THR A 288 -2.38 -20.76 -11.43
C THR A 288 -1.81 -21.27 -12.74
N LEU A 289 -0.50 -21.52 -12.81
CA LEU A 289 0.14 -22.07 -14.00
C LEU A 289 0.83 -23.39 -13.70
N MET A 290 0.92 -24.24 -14.72
CA MET A 290 1.76 -25.43 -14.72
C MET A 290 2.91 -25.24 -15.69
N LEU A 291 4.04 -25.85 -15.36
CA LEU A 291 5.24 -25.87 -16.18
C LEU A 291 5.46 -27.28 -16.74
N GLU A 292 6.22 -27.36 -17.82
CA GLU A 292 6.64 -28.62 -18.43
C GLU A 292 7.65 -29.36 -17.55
N ASP A 293 8.58 -28.61 -16.95
CA ASP A 293 9.66 -29.16 -16.13
C ASP A 293 9.38 -28.98 -14.65
N ASN A 294 9.83 -29.97 -13.87
CA ASN A 294 9.86 -29.87 -12.41
C ASN A 294 11.05 -29.01 -11.95
N ILE A 295 10.93 -27.70 -12.12
CA ILE A 295 11.91 -26.73 -11.60
C ILE A 295 11.60 -26.33 -10.16
N ASP A 296 12.65 -26.13 -9.38
CA ASP A 296 12.49 -25.70 -8.00
C ASP A 296 12.17 -24.21 -7.95
N ILE A 297 10.96 -23.91 -7.51
CA ILE A 297 10.38 -22.58 -7.41
C ILE A 297 9.62 -22.53 -6.09
N SER A 298 9.85 -21.47 -5.34
CA SER A 298 9.25 -21.18 -4.05
C SER A 298 8.48 -19.85 -4.06
N ARG A 299 7.72 -19.59 -3.00
CA ARG A 299 7.07 -18.30 -2.78
C ARG A 299 8.13 -17.19 -2.72
N GLY A 300 7.89 -16.10 -3.45
CA GLY A 300 8.83 -14.98 -3.57
C GLY A 300 9.66 -15.00 -4.85
N ASP A 301 9.82 -16.17 -5.48
CA ASP A 301 10.44 -16.27 -6.80
C ASP A 301 9.59 -15.56 -7.85
N MET A 302 10.24 -15.20 -8.96
CA MET A 302 9.57 -14.52 -10.06
C MET A 302 9.66 -15.33 -11.34
N LEU A 303 8.50 -15.59 -11.95
CA LEU A 303 8.39 -16.12 -13.30
C LEU A 303 8.27 -14.96 -14.28
N VAL A 304 9.14 -14.97 -15.29
CA VAL A 304 9.19 -13.97 -16.38
C VAL A 304 9.31 -14.69 -17.71
N ARG A 305 8.83 -14.08 -18.80
CA ARG A 305 9.16 -14.58 -20.15
C ARG A 305 10.66 -14.53 -20.36
N THR A 306 11.22 -15.59 -20.92
CA THR A 306 12.68 -15.75 -21.04
C THR A 306 13.32 -14.61 -21.84
N GLU A 307 12.66 -14.16 -22.91
CA GLU A 307 13.14 -13.03 -23.75
C GLU A 307 13.05 -11.66 -23.04
N GLU A 308 12.24 -11.56 -21.99
CA GLU A 308 11.97 -10.32 -21.24
C GLU A 308 12.61 -10.34 -19.84
N ALA A 309 13.55 -11.27 -19.61
CA ALA A 309 14.19 -11.44 -18.31
C ALA A 309 15.00 -10.20 -17.91
N PRO A 310 14.79 -9.64 -16.71
CA PRO A 310 15.56 -8.51 -16.22
C PRO A 310 17.00 -8.91 -15.90
N THR A 311 17.91 -7.94 -15.93
CA THR A 311 19.27 -8.12 -15.39
C THR A 311 19.22 -8.24 -13.87
N LEU A 312 19.75 -9.33 -13.32
CA LEU A 312 19.91 -9.51 -11.88
C LEU A 312 21.10 -8.67 -11.37
N LYS A 313 20.88 -7.89 -10.31
CA LYS A 313 21.92 -7.09 -9.65
C LYS A 313 21.75 -7.18 -8.13
N ASN A 314 22.88 -7.24 -7.42
CA ASN A 314 22.90 -7.21 -5.95
C ASN A 314 23.01 -5.78 -5.40
N GLU A 315 23.34 -4.81 -6.27
CA GLU A 315 23.45 -3.40 -5.95
C GLU A 315 22.58 -2.58 -6.92
N PHE A 316 21.86 -1.61 -6.36
CA PHE A 316 21.04 -0.70 -7.13
C PHE A 316 20.97 0.66 -6.42
N SER A 317 20.76 1.71 -7.19
CA SER A 317 20.44 3.04 -6.68
C SER A 317 18.92 3.23 -6.69
N ALA A 318 18.36 3.79 -5.62
CA ALA A 318 16.95 4.09 -5.53
C ALA A 318 16.74 5.48 -4.91
N GLN A 319 15.66 6.13 -5.33
CA GLN A 319 15.14 7.31 -4.64
C GLN A 319 14.28 6.83 -3.47
N CYS A 320 14.55 7.33 -2.27
CA CYS A 320 13.81 6.99 -1.06
C CYS A 320 13.06 8.21 -0.56
N CYS A 321 11.76 8.05 -0.30
CA CYS A 321 11.03 8.98 0.55
C CYS A 321 11.36 8.68 2.01
N TRP A 322 12.22 9.49 2.61
CA TRP A 322 12.50 9.37 4.03
C TRP A 322 11.35 9.96 4.84
N LEU A 323 10.54 9.09 5.45
CA LEU A 323 9.35 9.48 6.18
C LEU A 323 9.58 9.70 7.67
N ASN A 324 10.79 9.47 8.19
CA ASN A 324 11.10 9.58 9.62
C ASN A 324 11.56 11.00 9.99
N ASN A 325 11.33 11.40 11.24
CA ASN A 325 11.74 12.71 11.76
C ASN A 325 13.24 12.78 12.06
N ALA A 326 13.86 11.65 12.41
CA ALA A 326 15.32 11.58 12.59
C ALA A 326 16.01 11.59 11.23
N ASN A 327 17.14 12.30 11.08
CA ASN A 327 17.89 12.31 9.82
C ASN A 327 18.32 10.90 9.40
N LEU A 328 18.29 10.64 8.09
CA LEU A 328 18.88 9.43 7.54
C LEU A 328 20.40 9.51 7.69
N SER A 329 20.96 8.65 8.54
CA SER A 329 22.41 8.46 8.63
C SER A 329 22.80 7.14 7.94
N PRO A 330 24.05 7.01 7.44
CA PRO A 330 24.56 5.72 6.93
C PRO A 330 24.50 4.59 7.96
N GLU A 331 24.43 4.92 9.25
CA GLU A 331 24.36 3.98 10.37
C GLU A 331 22.92 3.53 10.67
N ASN A 332 21.92 4.29 10.21
CA ASN A 332 20.52 3.91 10.31
C ASN A 332 20.26 2.78 9.30
N ARG A 333 20.41 1.52 9.73
CA ARG A 333 20.02 0.36 8.91
C ARG A 333 18.52 0.45 8.58
N LEU A 334 18.22 0.54 7.28
CA LEU A 334 16.86 0.37 6.77
C LEU A 334 16.49 -1.11 6.84
N GLU A 335 15.99 -1.56 7.99
CA GLU A 335 15.40 -2.89 8.08
C GLU A 335 14.08 -2.93 7.29
N GLY A 336 13.98 -3.83 6.30
CA GLY A 336 12.70 -4.15 5.66
C GLY A 336 12.33 -3.37 4.39
N LEU A 337 13.28 -2.93 3.56
CA LEU A 337 12.96 -2.39 2.23
C LEU A 337 12.35 -3.49 1.33
N CYS A 338 11.02 -3.51 1.24
CA CYS A 338 10.26 -4.46 0.41
C CYS A 338 9.95 -3.82 -0.96
N LEU A 339 10.74 -4.14 -1.99
CA LEU A 339 10.58 -3.57 -3.34
C LEU A 339 9.50 -4.25 -4.19
N PHE A 340 9.15 -5.48 -3.82
CA PHE A 340 7.97 -6.18 -4.30
C PHE A 340 7.10 -6.44 -3.08
N ASN A 341 5.83 -6.74 -3.30
CA ASN A 341 4.94 -7.19 -2.24
C ASN A 341 4.88 -8.73 -2.27
N PRO A 342 5.95 -9.49 -1.97
CA PRO A 342 5.69 -10.76 -1.32
C PRO A 342 5.09 -10.35 0.03
N PRO A 343 3.96 -10.92 0.46
CA PRO A 343 3.66 -10.84 1.87
C PRO A 343 4.84 -11.55 2.55
N LEU A 344 5.76 -10.76 3.13
CA LEU A 344 6.68 -11.20 4.16
C LEU A 344 5.91 -11.46 5.47
N ASN A 345 4.59 -11.65 5.42
CA ASN A 345 3.76 -12.00 6.57
C ASN A 345 4.13 -13.35 7.21
N ASN A 346 5.00 -14.17 6.61
CA ASN A 346 5.57 -15.29 7.36
C ASN A 346 6.83 -14.81 8.10
N MET A 347 7.83 -14.28 7.41
CA MET A 347 9.08 -13.87 8.07
C MET A 347 8.87 -12.73 9.08
N ALA A 348 8.09 -11.69 8.76
CA ALA A 348 7.82 -10.58 9.69
C ALA A 348 7.07 -11.07 10.94
N THR A 349 6.11 -11.97 10.77
CA THR A 349 5.36 -12.58 11.88
C THR A 349 6.23 -13.56 12.66
N GLU A 350 7.04 -14.39 12.00
CA GLU A 350 8.02 -15.29 12.63
C GLU A 350 9.12 -14.51 13.37
N ILE A 351 9.54 -13.37 12.83
CA ILE A 351 10.48 -12.45 13.45
C ILE A 351 9.85 -11.73 14.64
N GLU A 352 8.58 -11.31 14.54
CA GLU A 352 7.87 -10.74 15.69
C GLU A 352 7.64 -11.77 16.79
N HIS A 353 7.24 -13.00 16.44
CA HIS A 353 7.11 -14.10 17.40
C HIS A 353 8.47 -14.43 18.03
N PHE A 354 9.54 -14.51 17.25
CA PHE A 354 10.88 -14.73 17.77
C PHE A 354 11.37 -13.58 18.65
N ARG A 355 11.09 -12.33 18.27
CA ARG A 355 11.42 -11.14 19.10
C ARG A 355 10.67 -11.16 20.43
N ASN A 356 9.40 -11.56 20.44
CA ASN A 356 8.62 -11.72 21.65
C ASN A 356 9.22 -12.81 22.55
N LEU A 357 9.64 -13.93 21.94
CA LEU A 357 10.31 -15.03 22.64
C LEU A 357 11.63 -14.58 23.28
N VAL A 358 12.48 -13.88 22.53
CA VAL A 358 13.74 -13.29 23.01
C VAL A 358 13.50 -12.28 24.14
N SER A 359 12.47 -11.44 24.04
CA SER A 359 12.15 -10.45 25.07
C SER A 359 11.63 -11.07 26.37
N LEU A 360 10.82 -12.12 26.26
CA LEU A 360 10.36 -12.91 27.41
C LEU A 360 11.52 -13.66 28.08
N SER A 361 12.42 -14.25 27.30
CA SER A 361 13.65 -14.85 27.84
C SER A 361 14.48 -13.81 28.60
N ALA A 362 14.55 -12.57 28.12
CA ALA A 362 15.27 -11.49 28.80
C ALA A 362 14.48 -10.72 29.88
N ALA A 363 13.27 -11.16 30.26
CA ALA A 363 12.39 -10.41 31.16
C ALA A 363 12.97 -10.18 32.58
N ASP A 364 13.85 -11.06 33.04
CA ASP A 364 14.62 -10.96 34.29
C ASP A 364 15.98 -10.24 34.11
N GLY A 365 16.22 -9.66 32.93
CA GLY A 365 17.40 -8.86 32.61
C GLY A 365 18.62 -9.65 32.15
N LYS A 366 18.51 -10.98 31.99
CA LYS A 366 19.56 -11.88 31.48
C LYS A 366 18.93 -12.98 30.63
N ILE A 367 19.68 -13.51 29.67
CA ILE A 367 19.34 -14.75 28.94
C ILE A 367 20.44 -15.76 29.29
N ASP A 368 20.08 -16.94 29.78
CA ASP A 368 21.05 -17.95 30.14
C ASP A 368 21.58 -18.73 28.90
N GLU A 369 22.59 -19.58 29.11
CA GLU A 369 23.22 -20.31 28.01
C GLU A 369 22.29 -21.36 27.39
N ALA A 370 21.38 -21.96 28.18
CA ALA A 370 20.42 -22.95 27.70
C ALA A 370 19.32 -22.30 26.84
N GLU A 371 18.76 -21.18 27.29
CA GLU A 371 17.82 -20.34 26.55
C GLU A 371 18.44 -19.84 25.25
N ARG A 372 19.72 -19.44 25.28
CA ARG A 372 20.42 -18.97 24.08
C ARG A 372 20.60 -20.07 23.04
N ILE A 373 20.91 -21.30 23.46
CA ILE A 373 21.01 -22.46 22.56
C ILE A 373 19.63 -22.80 21.97
N ALA A 374 18.58 -22.78 22.79
CA ALA A 374 17.21 -23.04 22.34
C ALA A 374 16.74 -21.98 21.32
N LEU A 375 16.96 -20.70 21.62
CA LEU A 375 16.66 -19.58 20.70
C LEU A 375 17.44 -19.69 19.40
N ALA A 376 18.71 -20.12 19.45
CA ALA A 376 19.51 -20.32 18.23
C ALA A 376 18.99 -21.48 17.37
N LYS A 377 18.53 -22.57 17.99
CA LYS A 377 17.91 -23.69 17.29
C LYS A 377 16.59 -23.30 16.63
N ILE A 378 15.71 -22.62 17.36
CA ILE A 378 14.44 -22.10 16.84
C ILE A 378 14.69 -21.11 15.69
N ALA A 379 15.66 -20.20 15.83
CA ALA A 379 16.03 -19.27 14.77
C ALA A 379 16.49 -19.99 13.50
N TYR A 380 17.36 -21.00 13.65
CA TYR A 380 17.85 -21.79 12.53
C TYR A 380 16.73 -22.54 11.81
N GLU A 381 15.86 -23.21 12.55
CA GLU A 381 14.74 -23.99 12.01
C GLU A 381 13.66 -23.11 11.34
N LYS A 382 13.44 -21.90 11.84
CA LYS A 382 12.53 -20.91 11.24
C LYS A 382 13.19 -20.06 10.14
N GLY A 383 14.42 -20.36 9.75
CA GLY A 383 15.13 -19.62 8.70
C GLY A 383 15.42 -18.16 9.06
N ILE A 384 15.52 -17.84 10.35
CA ILE A 384 15.90 -16.51 10.85
C ILE A 384 17.42 -16.35 10.64
N PRO A 385 17.87 -15.32 9.90
CA PRO A 385 19.28 -15.09 9.66
C PRO A 385 20.09 -14.93 10.96
N LEU A 386 21.29 -15.54 11.01
CA LEU A 386 22.16 -15.57 12.19
C LEU A 386 22.54 -14.17 12.71
N ASP A 387 22.77 -13.23 11.80
CA ASP A 387 23.04 -11.83 12.12
C ASP A 387 21.84 -11.18 12.80
N ARG A 388 20.61 -11.45 12.32
CA ARG A 388 19.37 -10.93 12.89
C ARG A 388 19.08 -11.51 14.28
N MET A 389 19.27 -12.81 14.46
CA MET A 389 19.21 -13.48 15.76
C MET A 389 20.19 -12.85 16.75
N ASN A 390 21.44 -12.62 16.35
CA ASN A 390 22.45 -12.02 17.21
C ASN A 390 22.09 -10.58 17.62
N VAL A 391 21.53 -9.77 16.72
CA VAL A 391 21.04 -8.43 17.07
C VAL A 391 19.91 -8.51 18.11
N MET A 392 18.95 -9.42 17.93
CA MET A 392 17.84 -9.58 18.87
C MET A 392 18.30 -10.03 20.25
N LEU A 393 19.20 -11.02 20.31
CA LEU A 393 19.76 -11.50 21.59
C LEU A 393 20.56 -10.40 22.30
N ASN A 394 21.35 -9.60 21.57
CA ASN A 394 22.16 -8.53 22.16
C ASN A 394 21.35 -7.33 22.64
N ARG A 395 20.17 -7.10 22.06
CA ARG A 395 19.24 -6.02 22.42
C ARG A 395 18.01 -6.53 23.16
N ALA A 396 18.07 -7.73 23.72
CA ALA A 396 16.89 -8.41 24.25
C ALA A 396 16.19 -7.61 25.37
N THR A 397 16.97 -6.86 26.17
CA THR A 397 16.50 -5.99 27.25
C THR A 397 15.97 -4.63 26.78
N GLU A 398 16.22 -4.25 25.52
CA GLU A 398 15.68 -3.01 24.91
C GLU A 398 14.26 -3.21 24.38
N TYR A 399 13.82 -4.46 24.20
CA TYR A 399 12.46 -4.77 23.80
C TYR A 399 11.50 -4.59 24.98
N ILE A 400 10.63 -3.59 24.89
CA ILE A 400 9.54 -3.39 25.85
C ILE A 400 8.47 -4.42 25.54
N TYR A 401 8.45 -5.49 26.32
CA TYR A 401 7.40 -6.48 26.27
C TYR A 401 6.39 -6.24 27.38
N LEU A 402 5.18 -5.87 26.98
CA LEU A 402 4.04 -5.71 27.87
C LEU A 402 3.43 -7.09 28.09
N ILE A 403 3.63 -7.66 29.28
CA ILE A 403 2.87 -8.85 29.69
C ILE A 403 1.39 -8.48 29.66
N PRO A 404 0.54 -9.19 28.90
CA PRO A 404 -0.87 -8.86 28.81
C PRO A 404 -1.52 -8.84 30.19
N GLN A 405 -2.40 -7.88 30.45
CA GLN A 405 -3.04 -7.74 31.76
C GLN A 405 -4.20 -8.74 31.95
N ASN A 406 -4.75 -9.28 30.85
CA ASN A 406 -5.86 -10.24 30.89
C ASN A 406 -5.37 -11.68 30.61
N MET A 407 -6.06 -12.66 31.20
CA MET A 407 -5.69 -14.08 31.07
C MET A 407 -5.89 -14.64 29.66
N VAL A 408 -6.88 -14.14 28.92
CA VAL A 408 -7.21 -14.61 27.56
C VAL A 408 -6.09 -14.29 26.57
N GLU A 409 -5.49 -13.10 26.66
CA GLU A 409 -4.35 -12.73 25.81
C GLU A 409 -3.08 -13.47 26.21
N ARG A 410 -2.85 -13.71 27.51
CA ARG A 410 -1.74 -14.55 27.99
C ARG A 410 -1.86 -15.99 27.46
N GLU A 411 -3.06 -16.55 27.47
CA GLU A 411 -3.34 -17.91 26.97
C GLU A 411 -3.12 -17.98 25.47
N LYS A 412 -3.71 -17.05 24.71
CA LYS A 412 -3.49 -16.95 23.26
C LYS A 412 -2.00 -16.86 22.93
N GLN A 413 -1.27 -16.09 23.71
CA GLN A 413 0.16 -15.89 23.50
C GLN A 413 0.99 -17.14 23.83
N LEU A 414 0.66 -17.85 24.90
CA LEU A 414 1.27 -19.13 25.21
C LEU A 414 1.02 -20.14 24.08
N ILE A 415 -0.21 -20.19 23.54
CA ILE A 415 -0.57 -21.06 22.41
C ILE A 415 0.21 -20.69 21.14
N ASP A 416 0.28 -19.40 20.79
CA ASP A 416 1.03 -18.92 19.63
C ASP A 416 2.53 -19.24 19.77
N MET A 417 3.08 -19.17 20.99
CA MET A 417 4.46 -19.53 21.28
C MET A 417 4.74 -21.02 21.18
N ILE A 418 3.87 -21.86 21.75
CA ILE A 418 3.96 -23.32 21.64
C ILE A 418 3.92 -23.70 20.16
N ALA A 419 2.94 -23.19 19.40
CA ALA A 419 2.83 -23.43 17.97
C ALA A 419 4.04 -22.92 17.17
N PHE A 420 4.65 -21.80 17.58
CA PHE A 420 5.86 -21.29 16.95
C PHE A 420 7.07 -22.18 17.24
N ALA A 421 7.25 -22.63 18.49
CA ALA A 421 8.35 -23.49 18.89
C ALA A 421 8.23 -24.92 18.32
N THR A 422 7.02 -25.42 18.05
CA THR A 422 6.80 -26.70 17.39
C THR A 422 7.10 -26.58 15.90
N VAL A 423 8.25 -27.09 15.44
CA VAL A 423 8.61 -27.06 14.01
C VAL A 423 8.28 -28.38 13.31
N ASP A 424 8.48 -29.53 13.97
CA ASP A 424 8.32 -30.87 13.39
C ASP A 424 7.31 -31.77 14.12
N GLY A 425 6.52 -31.22 15.06
CA GLY A 425 5.55 -31.98 15.87
C GLY A 425 6.13 -32.60 17.14
N GLU A 426 7.44 -32.44 17.37
CA GLU A 426 8.14 -32.84 18.60
C GLU A 426 8.90 -31.65 19.19
N PHE A 427 9.02 -31.57 20.52
CA PHE A 427 9.87 -30.59 21.19
C PHE A 427 11.25 -31.17 21.49
N SER A 428 12.30 -30.42 21.21
CA SER A 428 13.60 -30.71 21.81
C SER A 428 13.57 -30.39 23.31
N LYS A 429 14.44 -31.05 24.09
CA LYS A 429 14.56 -30.79 25.53
C LYS A 429 14.80 -29.30 25.84
N ALA A 430 15.58 -28.63 25.00
CA ALA A 430 15.90 -27.21 25.15
C ALA A 430 14.71 -26.29 24.82
N GLU A 431 13.88 -26.64 23.83
CA GLU A 431 12.64 -25.91 23.53
C GLU A 431 11.62 -26.06 24.66
N LEU A 432 11.51 -27.27 25.23
CA LEU A 432 10.57 -27.53 26.32
C LEU A 432 10.97 -26.78 27.60
N GLU A 433 12.26 -26.73 27.92
CA GLU A 433 12.79 -25.91 29.01
C GLU A 433 12.51 -24.41 28.79
N LEU A 434 12.70 -23.91 27.57
CA LEU A 434 12.41 -22.53 27.20
C LEU A 434 10.91 -22.18 27.32
N ILE A 435 10.03 -23.04 26.80
CA ILE A 435 8.57 -22.87 26.91
C ILE A 435 8.15 -22.89 28.39
N THR A 436 8.75 -23.77 29.19
CA THR A 436 8.47 -23.85 30.63
C THR A 436 8.82 -22.53 31.32
N THR A 437 10.05 -22.04 31.15
CA THR A 437 10.51 -20.77 31.72
C THR A 437 9.63 -19.59 31.28
N VAL A 438 9.24 -19.53 30.01
CA VAL A 438 8.41 -18.43 29.52
C VAL A 438 6.96 -18.54 30.02
N SER A 439 6.41 -19.75 30.16
CA SER A 439 5.06 -19.95 30.72
C SER A 439 4.97 -19.47 32.18
N GLU A 440 6.02 -19.74 32.98
CA GLU A 440 6.12 -19.24 34.36
C GLU A 440 6.18 -17.71 34.38
N LYS A 441 6.96 -17.11 33.47
CA LYS A 441 7.05 -15.65 33.31
C LYS A 441 5.72 -15.00 32.87
N LEU A 442 4.85 -15.74 32.17
CA LEU A 442 3.48 -15.32 31.83
C LEU A 442 2.47 -15.57 32.96
N GLY A 443 2.88 -16.28 34.03
CA GLY A 443 2.06 -16.55 35.21
C GLY A 443 1.25 -17.85 35.15
N PHE A 444 1.64 -18.79 34.28
CA PHE A 444 1.05 -20.13 34.24
C PHE A 444 1.83 -21.10 35.13
N ASN A 445 1.12 -22.07 35.70
CA ASN A 445 1.75 -23.17 36.43
C ASN A 445 2.01 -24.38 35.52
N LYS A 446 2.78 -25.35 36.03
CA LYS A 446 3.19 -26.54 35.26
C LYS A 446 2.01 -27.41 34.80
N GLU A 447 0.95 -27.55 35.62
CA GLU A 447 -0.22 -28.35 35.25
C GLU A 447 -1.02 -27.70 34.11
N GLU A 448 -1.11 -26.36 34.10
CA GLU A 448 -1.72 -25.59 33.02
C GLU A 448 -0.92 -25.73 31.72
N LEU A 449 0.41 -25.59 31.79
CA LEU A 449 1.29 -25.78 30.64
C LEU A 449 1.16 -27.19 30.05
N ASP A 450 1.17 -28.23 30.88
CA ASP A 450 1.02 -29.62 30.43
C ASP A 450 -0.33 -29.84 29.71
N GLY A 451 -1.38 -29.12 30.09
CA GLY A 451 -2.66 -29.08 29.40
C GLY A 451 -2.55 -28.49 27.98
N TYR A 452 -1.87 -27.35 27.83
CA TYR A 452 -1.65 -26.71 26.53
C TYR A 452 -0.74 -27.53 25.61
N LEU A 453 0.32 -28.13 26.16
CA LEU A 453 1.23 -29.00 25.41
C LEU A 453 0.51 -30.25 24.87
N LYS A 454 -0.35 -30.89 25.68
CA LYS A 454 -1.18 -32.01 25.24
C LYS A 454 -2.15 -31.62 24.13
N ASN A 455 -2.79 -30.46 24.23
CA ASN A 455 -3.69 -29.94 23.19
C ASN A 455 -2.96 -29.60 21.89
N ALA A 456 -1.68 -29.23 21.97
CA ALA A 456 -0.81 -29.01 20.82
C ALA A 456 -0.24 -30.29 20.19
N GLY A 457 -0.63 -31.47 20.70
CA GLY A 457 -0.24 -32.78 20.14
C GLY A 457 1.02 -33.40 20.78
N TYR A 458 1.54 -32.83 21.87
CA TYR A 458 2.68 -33.39 22.59
C TYR A 458 2.24 -34.52 23.53
N GLN A 459 2.77 -35.74 23.33
CA GLN A 459 2.64 -36.86 24.26
C GLN A 459 4.00 -37.09 24.93
N HIS A 460 3.98 -37.29 26.25
CA HIS A 460 5.18 -37.42 27.10
C HIS A 460 6.14 -38.52 26.69
#